data_AF-A0A0K0D0T0-F1
#
_entry.id   AF-A0A0K0D0T0-F1
#
_cell.length_a   1.000
_cell.length_b   1.000
_cell.length_c   1.000
_cell.angle_alpha   90.00
_cell.angle_beta   90.00
_cell.angle_gamma   90.00
#
_symmetry.space_group_name_H-M   'P 1'
#
loop_
_entity.id
_entity.type
_entity.pdbx_description
1 polymer ?
#
loop_
_entity_poly.entity_id
_entity_poly.type
_entity_poly.pdbx_seq_one_letter_code
_entity_poly.pdbx_strand_id
1 'polypeptide(L)'
;MYSDELINRRAESIRQVVEVRHQQNGPIPRRSTSSILSAAEQANNDRVQCCICIYREKSVLLRPCNHLCLCETCLQAVLNEPPARCPICRSIIDSHINVFL
;
A
#
# COMPACT_ATOMS: atom_id res chain seq x y z
N MET A 1 38.77 -1.57 -20.67
CA MET A 1 39.21 -2.02 -19.33
C MET A 1 38.27 -1.60 -18.19
N TYR A 2 37.36 -0.62 -18.35
CA TYR A 2 36.36 -0.24 -17.30
C TYR A 2 34.97 -0.87 -17.50
N SER A 3 34.78 -1.65 -18.57
CA SER A 3 33.50 -2.22 -19.00
C SER A 3 33.20 -3.60 -18.42
N ASP A 4 34.24 -4.40 -18.17
CA ASP A 4 34.08 -5.77 -17.64
C ASP A 4 33.76 -5.78 -16.14
N GLU A 5 34.27 -4.79 -15.40
CA GLU A 5 34.01 -4.60 -13.98
C GLU A 5 32.54 -4.21 -13.70
N LEU A 6 31.92 -3.44 -14.59
CA LEU A 6 30.50 -3.07 -14.49
C LEU A 6 29.56 -4.24 -14.80
N ILE A 7 29.96 -5.14 -15.70
CA ILE A 7 29.21 -6.37 -16.02
C ILE A 7 29.30 -7.36 -14.86
N ASN A 8 30.49 -7.53 -14.26
CA ASN A 8 30.67 -8.38 -13.07
C ASN A 8 29.86 -7.87 -11.87
N ARG A 9 29.81 -6.56 -11.63
CA ARG A 9 28.98 -5.97 -10.55
C ARG A 9 27.49 -6.22 -10.70
N ARG A 10 26.96 -6.27 -11.93
CA ARG A 10 25.56 -6.63 -12.19
C ARG A 10 25.30 -8.12 -12.00
N ALA A 11 26.27 -8.96 -12.33
CA ALA A 11 26.19 -10.40 -12.11
C ALA A 11 26.20 -10.76 -10.60
N GLU A 12 26.89 -9.99 -9.75
CA GLU A 12 26.89 -10.17 -8.29
C GLU A 12 25.50 -9.94 -7.67
N SER A 13 24.78 -8.90 -8.09
CA SER A 13 23.43 -8.63 -7.61
C SER A 13 22.43 -9.72 -8.01
N ILE A 14 22.66 -10.39 -9.15
CA ILE A 14 21.83 -11.52 -9.60
C ILE A 14 22.13 -12.78 -8.76
N ARG A 15 23.40 -13.02 -8.40
CA ARG A 15 23.80 -14.17 -7.57
C ARG A 15 23.15 -14.16 -6.18
N GLN A 16 23.01 -12.99 -5.56
CA GLN A 16 22.29 -12.87 -4.28
C GLN A 16 20.83 -13.30 -4.34
N VAL A 17 20.15 -13.14 -5.48
CA VAL A 17 18.72 -13.54 -5.62
C VAL A 17 18.59 -15.05 -5.79
N VAL A 18 19.59 -15.73 -6.35
CA VAL A 18 19.57 -17.19 -6.58
C VAL A 18 19.84 -17.96 -5.28
N GLU A 19 20.63 -17.42 -4.35
CA GLU A 19 21.02 -18.09 -3.10
C GLU A 19 19.94 -18.15 -2.01
N VAL A 20 18.85 -17.37 -2.13
CA VAL A 20 17.70 -17.44 -1.21
C VAL A 20 16.98 -18.81 -1.28
N ARG A 21 17.25 -19.61 -2.31
CA ARG A 21 16.58 -20.91 -2.55
C ARG A 21 17.08 -22.09 -1.71
N HIS A 22 18.13 -21.96 -0.91
CA HIS A 22 18.67 -23.12 -0.15
C HIS A 22 18.24 -23.25 1.31
N GLN A 23 17.43 -22.32 1.84
CA GLN A 23 16.92 -22.42 3.22
C GLN A 23 15.39 -22.62 3.31
N GLN A 24 14.69 -22.76 2.18
CA GLN A 24 13.22 -22.89 2.13
C GLN A 24 12.73 -24.33 1.87
N ASN A 25 13.47 -25.36 2.28
CA ASN A 25 13.01 -26.76 2.28
C ASN A 25 12.09 -27.08 3.48
N GLY A 26 11.40 -26.08 4.02
CA GLY A 26 10.30 -26.32 4.97
C GLY A 26 9.04 -26.73 4.21
N PRO A 27 8.15 -27.55 4.80
CA PRO A 27 6.84 -27.80 4.20
C PRO A 27 6.15 -26.46 3.94
N ILE A 28 5.73 -26.23 2.69
CA ILE A 28 4.89 -25.09 2.34
C ILE A 28 3.69 -25.13 3.31
N PRO A 29 3.45 -24.08 4.11
CA PRO A 29 2.34 -24.10 5.04
C PRO A 29 1.06 -24.31 4.23
N ARG A 30 0.41 -25.47 4.42
CA ARG A 30 -0.89 -25.76 3.82
C ARG A 30 -1.91 -24.88 4.55
N ARG A 31 -2.04 -23.64 4.08
CA ARG A 31 -3.15 -22.77 4.48
C ARG A 31 -4.43 -23.45 4.01
N SER A 32 -5.36 -23.67 4.93
CA SER A 32 -6.70 -24.15 4.58
C SER A 32 -7.35 -23.15 3.62
N THR A 33 -8.22 -23.63 2.74
CA THR A 33 -9.01 -22.78 1.84
C THR A 33 -9.75 -21.69 2.63
N SER A 34 -10.26 -22.01 3.83
CA SER A 34 -10.88 -21.05 4.75
C SER A 34 -9.96 -19.91 5.16
N SER A 35 -8.68 -20.18 5.45
CA SER A 35 -7.71 -19.15 5.85
C SER A 35 -7.27 -18.25 4.70
N ILE A 36 -7.41 -18.71 3.45
CA ILE A 36 -7.15 -17.89 2.25
C ILE A 36 -8.32 -16.94 2.01
N LEU A 37 -9.55 -17.46 2.09
CA LEU A 37 -10.76 -16.66 1.91
C LEU A 37 -10.85 -15.54 2.94
N SER A 38 -10.65 -15.85 4.23
CA SER A 38 -10.71 -14.83 5.29
C SER A 38 -9.64 -13.74 5.12
N ALA A 39 -8.43 -14.11 4.70
CA ALA A 39 -7.37 -13.15 4.41
C ALA A 39 -7.71 -12.25 3.21
N ALA A 40 -8.36 -12.82 2.18
CA ALA A 40 -8.79 -12.07 1.01
C ALA A 40 -9.94 -11.10 1.35
N GLU A 41 -10.91 -11.53 2.15
CA GLU A 41 -12.01 -10.70 2.65
C GLU A 41 -11.48 -9.54 3.50
N GLN A 42 -10.57 -9.82 4.43
CA GLN A 42 -9.95 -8.78 5.25
C GLN A 42 -9.16 -7.79 4.39
N ALA A 43 -8.35 -8.28 3.45
CA ALA A 43 -7.60 -7.42 2.54
C ALA A 43 -8.53 -6.55 1.68
N ASN A 44 -9.69 -7.08 1.27
CA ASN A 44 -10.70 -6.31 0.57
C ASN A 44 -11.30 -5.23 1.46
N ASN A 45 -11.62 -5.57 2.71
CA ASN A 45 -12.16 -4.61 3.67
C ASN A 45 -11.18 -3.45 3.92
N ASP A 46 -9.90 -3.76 4.14
CA ASP A 46 -8.84 -2.76 4.32
C ASP A 46 -8.68 -1.85 3.08
N ARG A 47 -8.92 -2.41 1.88
CA ARG A 47 -8.87 -1.67 0.60
C ARG A 47 -10.05 -0.73 0.42
N VAL A 48 -11.24 -1.04 0.94
CA VAL A 48 -12.42 -0.18 0.79
C VAL A 48 -12.63 0.78 1.97
N GLN A 49 -12.15 0.48 3.17
CA GLN A 49 -12.43 1.29 4.36
C GLN A 49 -11.52 2.52 4.51
N CYS A 50 -12.07 3.59 5.07
CA CYS A 50 -11.37 4.83 5.44
C CYS A 50 -10.27 4.54 6.47
N CYS A 51 -9.05 5.05 6.23
CA CYS A 51 -7.91 4.79 7.09
C CYS A 51 -7.95 5.49 8.45
N ILE A 52 -8.89 6.43 8.67
CA ILE A 52 -9.09 7.12 9.96
C ILE A 52 -10.12 6.39 10.81
N CYS A 53 -11.33 6.20 10.29
CA CYS A 53 -12.43 5.62 11.08
C CYS A 53 -12.56 4.10 10.98
N ILE A 54 -11.98 3.46 9.95
CA ILE A 54 -12.02 2.00 9.72
C ILE A 54 -13.47 1.45 9.75
N TYR A 55 -14.43 2.29 9.36
CA TYR A 55 -15.86 1.97 9.43
C TYR A 55 -16.56 2.32 8.13
N ARG A 56 -16.43 3.57 7.67
CA ARG A 56 -16.98 4.02 6.39
C ARG A 56 -16.06 3.69 5.23
N GLU A 57 -16.64 3.49 4.05
CA GLU A 57 -15.90 3.33 2.81
C GLU A 57 -15.18 4.62 2.40
N LYS A 58 -14.09 4.45 1.66
CA LYS A 58 -13.35 5.54 1.03
C LYS A 58 -14.22 6.17 -0.06
N SER A 59 -14.37 7.48 -0.03
CA SER A 59 -15.23 8.20 -0.96
C SER A 59 -14.61 9.51 -1.47
N VAL A 60 -13.35 9.80 -1.11
CA VAL A 60 -12.70 11.07 -1.46
C VAL A 60 -11.26 10.88 -1.92
N LEU A 61 -10.98 11.38 -3.12
CA LEU A 61 -9.66 11.45 -3.73
C LEU A 61 -9.01 12.81 -3.41
N LEU A 62 -7.89 12.79 -2.70
CA LEU A 62 -7.19 14.01 -2.28
C LEU A 62 -6.33 14.60 -3.39
N ARG A 63 -6.31 15.92 -3.56
CA ARG A 63 -5.46 16.61 -4.55
C ARG A 63 -4.39 17.46 -3.82
N PRO A 64 -3.14 17.51 -4.34
CA PRO A 64 -2.70 17.00 -5.64
C PRO A 64 -2.23 15.53 -5.65
N CYS A 65 -2.13 14.86 -4.49
CA CYS A 65 -1.46 13.57 -4.37
C CYS A 65 -2.25 12.35 -4.89
N ASN A 66 -3.55 12.48 -5.15
CA ASN A 66 -4.47 11.44 -5.63
C ASN A 66 -4.60 10.21 -4.73
N HIS A 67 -4.37 10.33 -3.42
CA HIS A 67 -4.66 9.23 -2.49
C HIS A 67 -6.15 9.16 -2.18
N LEU A 68 -6.76 8.00 -2.42
CA LEU A 68 -8.10 7.63 -1.99
C LEU A 68 -7.99 6.88 -0.66
N CYS A 69 -8.09 7.60 0.46
CA CYS A 69 -7.87 7.02 1.79
C CYS A 69 -8.88 7.44 2.85
N LEU A 70 -9.76 8.40 2.55
CA LEU A 70 -10.71 8.97 3.51
C LEU A 70 -12.16 8.75 3.06
N CYS A 71 -13.06 8.77 4.03
CA CYS A 71 -14.48 9.04 3.82
C CYS A 71 -14.75 10.54 3.97
N GLU A 72 -15.88 11.02 3.44
CA GLU A 72 -16.24 12.44 3.46
C GLU A 72 -16.26 13.04 4.88
N THR A 73 -16.82 12.34 5.86
CA THR A 73 -16.86 12.82 7.25
C THR A 73 -15.46 13.01 7.85
N CYS A 74 -14.54 12.07 7.59
CA CYS A 74 -13.17 12.17 8.10
C CYS A 74 -12.36 13.23 7.35
N LEU A 75 -12.64 13.46 6.06
CA LEU A 75 -12.04 14.57 5.35
C LEU A 75 -12.42 15.91 5.97
N GLN A 76 -13.70 16.14 6.30
CA GLN A 76 -14.12 17.39 6.94
C GLN A 76 -13.39 17.63 8.27
N ALA A 77 -13.22 16.59 9.09
CA ALA A 77 -12.44 16.68 10.31
C ALA A 77 -10.97 17.07 10.05
N VAL A 78 -10.34 16.52 9.01
CA VAL A 78 -8.97 16.87 8.60
C VAL A 78 -8.88 18.30 8.08
N LEU A 79 -9.87 18.78 7.33
CA LEU A 79 -9.89 20.15 6.80
C LEU A 79 -10.08 21.21 7.88
N ASN A 80 -10.76 20.86 8.98
CA ASN A 80 -10.97 21.76 10.12
C ASN A 80 -9.70 21.97 10.98
N GLU A 81 -8.67 21.14 10.82
CA GLU A 81 -7.43 21.18 11.60
C GLU A 81 -6.22 21.52 10.72
N PRO A 82 -5.90 22.82 10.52
CA PRO A 82 -4.79 23.22 9.66
C PRO A 82 -3.42 22.93 10.31
N PRO A 83 -2.40 22.51 9.52
CA PRO A 83 -2.45 22.28 8.08
C PRO A 83 -3.08 20.93 7.72
N ALA A 84 -4.09 20.96 6.84
CA ALA A 84 -4.73 19.76 6.32
C ALA A 84 -3.75 18.98 5.42
N ARG A 85 -3.44 17.73 5.82
CA ARG A 85 -2.45 16.88 5.15
C ARG A 85 -3.02 15.51 4.82
N CYS A 86 -2.59 14.97 3.69
CA CYS A 86 -2.88 13.59 3.32
C CYS A 86 -2.30 12.59 4.35
N PRO A 87 -3.10 11.66 4.90
CA PRO A 87 -2.60 10.65 5.85
C PRO A 87 -1.53 9.71 5.28
N ILE A 88 -1.50 9.53 3.95
CA ILE A 88 -0.60 8.59 3.29
C ILE A 88 0.76 9.22 2.98
N CYS A 89 0.76 10.38 2.34
CA CYS A 89 1.99 11.01 1.82
C CYS A 89 2.31 12.38 2.44
N ARG A 90 1.48 12.87 3.36
CA ARG A 90 1.65 14.14 4.10
C ARG A 90 1.65 15.43 3.24
N SER A 91 1.39 15.31 1.93
CA SER A 91 1.13 16.44 1.04
C SER A 91 -0.03 17.29 1.58
N ILE A 92 0.05 18.62 1.41
CA ILE A 92 -1.05 19.53 1.71
C ILE A 92 -2.24 19.18 0.82
N ILE A 93 -3.43 19.23 1.39
CA ILE A 93 -4.68 19.00 0.66
C ILE A 93 -5.15 20.34 0.11
N ASP A 94 -5.05 20.51 -1.21
CA ASP A 94 -5.49 21.74 -1.89
C ASP A 94 -6.97 21.66 -2.30
N SER A 95 -7.42 20.46 -2.69
CA SER A 95 -8.81 20.17 -3.08
C SER A 95 -9.09 18.66 -2.98
N HIS A 96 -10.34 18.26 -3.20
CA HIS A 96 -10.75 16.85 -3.21
C HIS A 96 -11.83 16.59 -4.26
N ILE A 97 -11.98 15.33 -4.66
CA ILE A 97 -13.04 14.86 -5.55
C ILE A 97 -13.78 13.72 -4.84
N ASN A 98 -15.11 13.79 -4.81
CA ASN A 98 -15.94 12.70 -4.33
C ASN A 98 -16.00 11.60 -5.39
N VAL A 99 -15.76 10.36 -4.98
CA VAL A 99 -15.78 9.16 -5.83
C VAL A 99 -16.78 8.16 -5.28
N PHE A 100 -17.37 7.38 -6.19
CA PHE A 100 -18.30 6.30 -5.88
C PHE A 100 -17.64 4.99 -6.30
N LEU A 101 -17.54 4.03 -5.38
CA LEU A 101 -16.89 2.72 -5.57
C LEU A 101 -17.92 1.63 -5.87
#